data_AF-A0A0L8VAH8-F1
#
_entry.id   AF-A0A0L8VAH8-F1
#
_cell.length_a   1.000
_cell.length_b   1.000
_cell.length_c   1.000
_cell.angle_alpha   90.00
_cell.angle_beta   90.00
_cell.angle_gamma   90.00
#
_symmetry.space_group_name_H-M   'P 1'
#
loop_
_entity.id
_entity.type
_entity.pdbx_description
1 polymer ?
#
loop_
_entity_poly.entity_id
_entity_poly.type
_entity_poly.pdbx_seq_one_letter_code
_entity_poly.pdbx_strand_id
1 'polypeptide(L)'
;MTEELNDIKKQVQANQLQEAAQQIDHLLQQQPDFAELHFIQGQIFFKQQQWGRAINAYNRVLELEPNHPNAQSQIDMANSILGYFTPDMFNP
;
A
#
# COMPACT_ATOMS: atom_id res chain seq x y z
N MET A 1 2.35 -9.63 16.75
CA MET A 1 1.41 -9.11 15.73
C MET A 1 1.08 -7.63 15.92
N THR A 2 0.37 -7.21 16.98
CA THR A 2 0.01 -5.78 17.15
C THR A 2 1.20 -4.85 17.38
N GLU A 3 2.21 -5.28 18.15
CA GLU A 3 3.42 -4.49 18.37
C GLU A 3 4.27 -4.33 17.10
N GLU A 4 4.42 -5.40 16.31
CA GLU A 4 5.16 -5.37 15.03
C GLU A 4 4.49 -4.41 14.04
N LEU A 5 3.17 -4.45 13.91
CA LEU A 5 2.43 -3.52 13.05
C LEU A 5 2.60 -2.06 13.50
N ASN A 6 2.62 -1.81 14.81
CA ASN A 6 2.80 -0.46 15.34
C ASN A 6 4.21 0.07 15.04
N ASP A 7 5.23 -0.77 15.17
CA ASP A 7 6.60 -0.40 14.81
C ASP A 7 6.73 -0.09 13.31
N ILE A 8 6.20 -0.96 12.46
CA ILE A 8 6.20 -0.74 11.00
C ILE A 8 5.48 0.56 10.65
N LYS A 9 4.29 0.81 11.20
CA LYS A 9 3.55 2.06 10.96
C LYS A 9 4.37 3.29 11.35
N LYS A 10 5.09 3.23 12.48
CA LYS A 10 5.98 4.29 12.92
C LYS A 10 7.16 4.49 11.95
N GLN A 11 7.78 3.42 11.47
CA GLN A 11 8.84 3.47 10.46
C GLN A 11 8.36 4.09 9.15
N VAL A 12 7.15 3.71 8.70
CA VAL A 12 6.50 4.29 7.52
C VAL A 12 6.24 5.79 7.68
N GLN A 13 5.84 6.24 8.86
CA GLN A 13 5.71 7.67 9.18
C GLN A 13 7.06 8.39 9.21
N ALA A 14 8.10 7.74 9.73
CA ALA A 14 9.47 8.24 9.80
C ALA A 14 10.23 8.16 8.44
N ASN A 15 9.56 7.72 7.38
CA ASN A 15 10.14 7.54 6.04
C ASN A 15 11.26 6.48 5.96
N GLN A 16 11.31 5.57 6.92
CA GLN A 16 12.19 4.39 6.95
C GLN A 16 11.54 3.25 6.15
N LEU A 17 11.37 3.49 4.85
CA LEU A 17 10.52 2.65 4.00
C LEU A 17 11.14 1.30 3.66
N GLN A 18 12.47 1.19 3.74
CA GLN A 18 13.19 0.00 3.30
C GLN A 18 13.16 -1.09 4.37
N GLU A 19 13.39 -0.71 5.62
CA GLU A 19 13.22 -1.57 6.80
C GLU A 19 11.77 -2.00 6.96
N ALA A 20 10.82 -1.05 6.81
CA ALA A 20 9.39 -1.35 6.88
C ALA A 20 8.96 -2.37 5.81
N ALA A 21 9.47 -2.25 4.58
CA ALA A 21 9.18 -3.19 3.50
C ALA A 21 9.68 -4.60 3.81
N GLN A 22 10.90 -4.74 4.33
CA GLN A 22 11.45 -6.05 4.70
C GLN A 22 10.62 -6.75 5.78
N GLN A 23 10.17 -5.99 6.79
CA GLN A 23 9.31 -6.52 7.84
C GLN A 23 7.94 -6.95 7.29
N ILE A 24 7.33 -6.13 6.43
CA ILE A 24 6.06 -6.45 5.77
C ILE A 24 6.18 -7.71 4.91
N ASP A 25 7.25 -7.86 4.13
CA ASP A 25 7.45 -9.03 3.27
C ASP A 25 7.55 -10.32 4.11
N HIS A 26 8.25 -10.28 5.26
CA HIS A 26 8.30 -11.41 6.19
C HIS A 26 6.93 -11.72 6.82
N LEU A 27 6.18 -10.71 7.23
CA LEU A 27 4.84 -10.91 7.81
C LEU A 27 3.85 -11.47 6.77
N LEU A 28 3.93 -11.02 5.52
CA LEU A 28 3.11 -11.52 4.41
C LEU A 28 3.41 -12.99 4.06
N GLN A 29 4.64 -13.47 4.28
CA GLN A 29 4.95 -14.91 4.13
C GLN A 29 4.22 -15.77 5.17
N GLN A 30 3.97 -15.21 6.36
CA GLN A 30 3.27 -15.91 7.43
C GLN A 30 1.75 -15.75 7.33
N GLN A 31 1.29 -14.58 6.90
CA GLN A 31 -0.11 -14.18 6.85
C GLN A 31 -0.45 -13.51 5.52
N PRO A 32 -0.47 -14.27 4.40
CA PRO A 32 -0.64 -13.71 3.06
C PRO A 32 -2.03 -13.08 2.84
N ASP A 33 -3.02 -13.44 3.65
CA ASP A 33 -4.40 -12.97 3.52
C ASP A 33 -4.78 -11.95 4.61
N PHE A 34 -3.80 -11.36 5.29
CA PHE A 34 -4.08 -10.32 6.28
C PHE A 34 -4.15 -8.94 5.62
N ALA A 35 -5.37 -8.39 5.53
CA ALA A 35 -5.64 -7.16 4.77
C ALA A 35 -4.81 -5.95 5.26
N GLU A 36 -4.62 -5.80 6.57
CA GLU A 36 -3.83 -4.70 7.13
C GLU A 36 -2.37 -4.70 6.65
N LEU A 37 -1.77 -5.88 6.42
CA LEU A 37 -0.40 -5.98 5.89
C LEU A 37 -0.34 -5.46 4.45
N HIS A 38 -1.31 -5.82 3.61
CA HIS A 38 -1.43 -5.27 2.25
C HIS A 38 -1.69 -3.77 2.26
N PHE A 39 -2.46 -3.27 3.23
CA PHE A 39 -2.72 -1.84 3.37
C PHE A 39 -1.46 -1.06 3.74
N ILE A 40 -0.64 -1.58 4.65
CA ILE A 40 0.65 -0.97 5.00
C ILE A 40 1.64 -1.08 3.83
N GLN A 41 1.66 -2.21 3.11
CA GLN A 41 2.47 -2.38 1.91
C GLN A 41 2.12 -1.34 0.84
N GLY A 42 0.82 -1.08 0.65
CA GLY A 42 0.33 -0.03 -0.24
C GLY A 42 0.81 1.36 0.18
N GLN A 43 0.77 1.68 1.48
CA GLN A 43 1.29 2.95 2.00
C GLN A 43 2.79 3.11 1.77
N ILE A 44 3.57 2.04 1.92
CA ILE A 44 5.00 2.03 1.63
C ILE A 44 5.24 2.34 0.16
N PHE A 45 4.60 1.62 -0.76
CA PHE A 45 4.74 1.87 -2.20
C PHE A 45 4.29 3.27 -2.60
N PHE A 46 3.21 3.76 -1.99
CA PHE A 46 2.71 5.11 -2.21
C PHE A 46 3.76 6.15 -1.81
N LYS A 47 4.38 6.04 -0.62
CA LYS A 47 5.46 6.95 -0.20
C LYS A 47 6.70 6.84 -1.09
N GLN A 48 6.98 5.66 -1.65
CA GLN A 48 8.05 5.45 -2.63
C GLN A 48 7.70 5.93 -4.06
N GLN A 49 6.51 6.53 -4.26
CA GLN A 49 6.01 6.98 -5.57
C GLN A 49 5.81 5.85 -6.59
N GLN A 50 5.74 4.60 -6.11
CA GLN A 50 5.46 3.42 -6.92
C GLN A 50 3.95 3.22 -7.02
N TRP A 51 3.26 4.19 -7.63
CA TRP A 51 1.79 4.32 -7.62
C TRP A 51 1.07 3.06 -8.11
N GLY A 52 1.54 2.45 -9.20
CA GLY A 52 0.96 1.21 -9.72
C GLY A 52 1.04 0.03 -8.74
N ARG A 53 2.17 -0.10 -8.01
CA ARG A 53 2.32 -1.13 -6.97
C ARG A 53 1.45 -0.84 -5.74
N ALA A 54 1.31 0.44 -5.38
CA ALA A 54 0.41 0.84 -4.31
C ALA A 54 -1.04 0.47 -4.63
N ILE A 55 -1.51 0.74 -5.85
CA ILE A 55 -2.86 0.37 -6.32
C ILE A 55 -3.07 -1.14 -6.22
N ASN A 56 -2.13 -1.95 -6.69
CA ASN A 56 -2.24 -3.41 -6.60
C ASN A 56 -2.34 -3.91 -5.15
N ALA A 57 -1.54 -3.35 -4.23
CA ALA A 57 -1.60 -3.70 -2.82
C ALA A 57 -2.95 -3.30 -2.20
N TYR A 58 -3.46 -2.10 -2.48
CA TYR A 58 -4.77 -1.66 -1.99
C TYR A 58 -5.94 -2.44 -2.59
N ASN A 59 -5.85 -2.87 -3.86
CA ASN A 59 -6.83 -3.77 -4.45
C ASN A 59 -6.89 -5.10 -3.71
N ARG A 60 -5.73 -5.65 -3.30
CA ARG A 60 -5.69 -6.86 -2.47
C ARG A 60 -6.38 -6.66 -1.12
N VAL A 61 -6.31 -5.47 -0.53
CA VAL A 61 -7.08 -5.12 0.67
C VAL A 61 -8.57 -5.23 0.40
N LEU A 62 -9.08 -4.68 -0.72
CA LEU A 62 -10.50 -4.74 -1.07
C LEU A 62 -10.97 -6.14 -1.46
N GLU A 63 -10.10 -7.00 -1.99
CA GLU A 63 -10.41 -8.41 -2.23
C GLU A 63 -10.61 -9.19 -0.92
N LEU A 64 -9.81 -8.87 0.11
CA LEU A 64 -9.88 -9.51 1.43
C LEU A 64 -10.96 -8.90 2.32
N GLU A 65 -11.09 -7.57 2.28
CA GLU A 65 -12.01 -6.75 3.05
C GLU A 65 -12.71 -5.72 2.15
N PRO A 66 -13.82 -6.10 1.47
CA PRO A 66 -14.51 -5.21 0.53
C PRO A 66 -15.01 -3.90 1.13
N ASN A 67 -15.22 -3.86 2.45
CA ASN A 67 -15.70 -2.69 3.18
C ASN A 67 -14.57 -1.93 3.90
N HIS A 68 -13.29 -2.14 3.52
CA HIS A 68 -12.17 -1.48 4.16
C HIS A 68 -12.28 0.05 3.97
N PRO A 69 -12.34 0.85 5.06
CA PRO A 69 -12.81 2.23 5.03
C PRO A 69 -11.93 3.17 4.20
N ASN A 70 -10.65 2.83 4.05
CA ASN A 70 -9.65 3.72 3.45
C ASN A 70 -9.06 3.20 2.13
N ALA A 71 -9.30 1.95 1.74
CA ALA A 71 -8.56 1.34 0.63
C ALA A 71 -8.94 1.97 -0.71
N GLN A 72 -10.25 2.15 -0.98
CA GLN A 72 -10.72 2.78 -2.20
C GLN A 72 -10.19 4.21 -2.36
N SER A 73 -10.26 5.02 -1.29
CA SER A 73 -9.76 6.39 -1.32
C SER A 73 -8.26 6.48 -1.63
N GLN A 74 -7.47 5.51 -1.17
CA GLN A 74 -6.03 5.44 -1.49
C GLN A 74 -5.77 5.04 -2.94
N ILE A 75 -6.59 4.15 -3.51
CA ILE A 75 -6.54 3.79 -4.94
C ILE A 75 -6.87 5.01 -5.80
N ASP A 76 -7.94 5.72 -5.47
CA ASP A 76 -8.38 6.91 -6.23
C ASP A 76 -7.30 8.01 -6.21
N MET A 77 -6.66 8.21 -5.05
CA MET A 77 -5.53 9.12 -4.91
C MET A 77 -4.34 8.70 -5.78
N ALA A 78 -3.94 7.42 -5.72
CA ALA A 78 -2.83 6.91 -6.50
C ALA A 78 -3.10 6.96 -8.01
N ASN A 79 -4.32 6.67 -8.45
CA ASN A 79 -4.75 6.79 -9.85
C ASN A 79 -4.72 8.23 -10.34
N SER A 80 -5.18 9.17 -9.51
CA SER A 80 -5.16 10.61 -9.84
C SER A 80 -3.72 11.11 -10.03
N ILE A 81 -2.81 10.70 -9.15
CA ILE A 81 -1.39 11.02 -9.26
C ILE A 81 -0.79 10.40 -10.53
N LEU A 82 -1.03 9.11 -10.76
CA LEU A 82 -0.51 8.40 -11.92
C LEU A 82 -1.00 9.05 -13.23
N GLY A 83 -2.29 9.33 -13.34
CA GLY A 83 -2.90 9.98 -14.51
C GLY A 83 -2.36 11.39 -14.77
N TYR A 84 -2.03 12.15 -13.72
CA TYR A 84 -1.36 13.46 -13.86
C TYR A 84 0.05 13.32 -14.45
N PHE A 85 0.82 12.31 -14.03
CA PHE A 85 2.19 12.09 -14.50
C PHE A 85 2.28 11.29 -15.81
N THR A 86 1.21 10.63 -16.23
CA THR A 86 1.11 9.96 -17.54
C THR A 86 -0.07 10.49 -18.36
N PRO A 87 -0.02 11.74 -18.87
CA PRO A 87 -1.12 12.31 -19.65
C PRO A 87 -1.41 11.51 -20.93
N ASP A 88 -0.38 10.92 -21.55
CA ASP A 88 -0.45 10.27 -22.87
C ASP A 88 -1.00 8.83 -22.87
N MET A 89 -1.36 8.24 -21.72
CA MET A 89 -2.03 6.92 -21.74
C MET A 89 -3.53 6.98 -22.09
N PHE A 90 -4.13 8.17 -22.06
CA PHE A 90 -5.57 8.36 -22.31
C PHE A 90 -5.89 9.21 -23.53
N ASN A 91 -4.90 9.52 -24.38
CA ASN A 91 -5.12 10.19 -25.66
C ASN A 91 -4.54 9.33 -26.82
N PRO A 92 -5.27 8.31 -27.29
CA PRO A 92 -4.92 7.57 -28.49
C PRO A 92 -5.04 8.41 -29.77
#